data_AF-A0A257XEK2-F1
#
_entry.id   AF-A0A257XEK2-F1
#
_cell.length_a   1.000
_cell.length_b   1.000
_cell.length_c   1.000
_cell.angle_alpha   90.00
_cell.angle_beta   90.00
_cell.angle_gamma   90.00
#
_symmetry.space_group_name_H-M   'P 1'
#
loop_
_entity.id
_entity.type
_entity.pdbx_description
1 polymer ?
#
loop_
_entity_poly.entity_id
_entity_poly.type
_entity_poly.pdbx_seq_one_letter_code
_entity_poly.pdbx_strand_id
1 'polypeptide(L)'
;MSVLDYKILDPRLNDALPAYATAGSAGLDLRACIEATTTVHPGDTLLVPSGIAIHLADSGLAAIVLPRSGLGHKHGIVLGNLVGLIDSDYQGQIFVSLWNRGDTPFVLQP
;
A
#
# COMPACT_ATOMS: atom_id res chain seq x y z
N MET A 1 21.77 -6.16 3.19
CA MET A 1 20.59 -5.31 2.92
C MET A 1 20.83 -4.64 1.59
N SER A 2 19.87 -4.72 0.67
CA SER A 2 19.90 -3.90 -0.54
C SER A 2 19.51 -2.48 -0.18
N VAL A 3 20.16 -1.50 -0.78
CA VAL A 3 19.77 -0.09 -0.65
C VAL A 3 18.58 0.14 -1.59
N LEU A 4 17.52 0.78 -1.10
CA LEU A 4 16.33 1.12 -1.88
C LEU A 4 16.19 2.64 -1.92
N ASP A 5 16.18 3.20 -3.13
CA ASP A 5 15.86 4.62 -3.31
C ASP A 5 14.35 4.83 -3.18
N TYR A 6 13.97 5.87 -2.44
CA TYR A 6 12.58 6.27 -2.30
C TYR A 6 12.43 7.79 -2.39
N LYS A 7 11.24 8.22 -2.79
CA LYS A 7 10.85 9.62 -2.83
C LYS A 7 9.51 9.79 -2.13
N ILE A 8 9.49 10.72 -1.17
CA ILE A 8 8.25 11.20 -0.56
C ILE A 8 7.61 12.16 -1.57
N LEU A 9 6.43 11.81 -2.07
CA LEU A 9 5.67 12.64 -3.00
C LEU A 9 4.65 13.51 -2.28
N ASP A 10 4.23 13.10 -1.09
CA ASP A 10 3.27 13.83 -0.27
C ASP A 10 3.86 14.16 1.12
N PRO A 11 3.91 15.43 1.52
CA PRO A 11 4.53 15.85 2.78
C PRO A 11 3.83 15.28 4.02
N ARG A 12 2.58 14.81 3.93
CA ARG A 12 1.87 14.15 5.04
C ARG A 12 2.56 12.88 5.52
N LEU A 13 3.42 12.27 4.69
CA LEU A 13 4.20 11.10 5.08
C LEU A 13 5.49 11.40 5.85
N ASN A 14 5.94 12.67 5.90
CA ASN A 14 7.21 13.02 6.54
C ASN A 14 7.29 12.54 8.00
N ASP A 15 6.17 12.56 8.71
CA ASP A 15 6.08 12.17 10.12
C ASP A 15 5.74 10.68 10.33
N ALA A 16 5.44 9.95 9.25
CA ALA A 16 4.89 8.60 9.31
C ALA A 16 5.47 7.67 8.24
N LEU A 17 6.80 7.73 8.07
CA LEU A 17 7.46 6.93 7.05
C LEU A 17 7.19 5.44 7.23
N PRO A 18 6.94 4.72 6.13
CA PRO A 18 6.78 3.29 6.14
C PRO A 18 8.04 2.61 6.75
N ALA A 19 7.87 1.73 7.73
CA ALA A 19 8.97 1.05 8.43
C ALA A 19 8.63 -0.40 8.80
N TYR A 20 9.63 -1.26 8.84
CA TYR A 20 9.46 -2.63 9.34
C TYR A 20 9.08 -2.60 10.82
N ALA A 21 7.99 -3.28 11.18
CA ALA A 21 7.48 -3.28 12.55
C ALA A 21 8.43 -3.94 13.55
N THR A 22 9.16 -4.97 13.11
CA THR A 22 10.15 -5.71 13.90
C THR A 22 11.32 -6.12 13.01
N ALA A 23 12.44 -6.50 13.63
CA ALA A 23 13.61 -7.00 12.90
C ALA A 23 13.34 -8.29 12.08
N GLY A 24 12.27 -9.03 12.40
CA GLY A 24 11.85 -10.23 11.66
C GLY A 24 10.71 -10.00 10.67
N SER A 25 10.30 -8.75 10.44
CA SER A 25 9.20 -8.44 9.52
C SER A 25 9.65 -8.60 8.07
N ALA A 26 8.89 -9.37 7.27
CA ALA A 26 9.15 -9.56 5.84
C ALA A 26 8.54 -8.46 4.95
N GLY A 27 7.50 -7.80 5.45
CA GLY A 27 6.77 -6.76 4.73
C GLY A 27 6.75 -5.46 5.53
N LEU A 28 6.41 -4.40 4.80
CA LEU A 28 6.38 -3.04 5.32
C LEU A 28 4.99 -2.45 4.97
N ASP A 29 4.34 -1.83 5.95
CA ASP A 29 2.97 -1.34 5.79
C ASP A 29 2.94 -0.02 5.01
N LEU A 30 2.15 0.02 3.92
CA LEU A 30 1.76 1.26 3.23
C LEU A 30 0.57 1.91 3.94
N ARG A 31 0.53 3.24 3.95
CA ARG A 31 -0.55 4.05 4.52
C ARG A 31 -1.40 4.66 3.41
N ALA A 32 -2.68 4.92 3.70
CA ALA A 32 -3.57 5.58 2.77
C ALA A 32 -3.29 7.09 2.79
N CYS A 33 -2.68 7.62 1.74
CA CYS A 33 -2.33 9.05 1.67
C CYS A 33 -3.51 9.88 1.15
N ILE A 34 -4.62 9.89 1.89
CA ILE A 34 -5.88 10.55 1.51
C ILE A 34 -6.16 11.77 2.38
N GLU A 35 -6.89 12.76 1.86
CA GLU A 35 -7.16 14.01 2.58
C GLU A 35 -8.22 13.88 3.67
N ALA A 36 -9.21 13.02 3.42
CA ALA A 36 -10.36 12.86 4.29
C ALA A 36 -10.75 11.39 4.39
N THR A 37 -11.40 11.06 5.50
CA THR A 37 -12.04 9.77 5.71
C THR A 37 -12.96 9.43 4.54
N THR A 38 -12.86 8.21 4.02
CA THR A 38 -13.66 7.72 2.90
C THR A 38 -14.34 6.41 3.27
N THR A 39 -15.64 6.29 3.01
CA THR A 39 -16.36 5.02 3.16
C THR A 39 -16.22 4.19 1.89
N VAL A 40 -15.86 2.92 2.05
CA VAL A 40 -15.74 1.92 0.98
C VAL A 40 -16.87 0.92 1.14
N HIS A 41 -17.88 0.98 0.27
CA HIS A 41 -19.02 0.07 0.37
C HIS A 41 -18.65 -1.33 -0.13
N PRO A 42 -19.41 -2.37 0.28
CA PRO A 42 -19.25 -3.71 -0.26
C PRO A 42 -19.25 -3.72 -1.80
N GLY A 43 -18.23 -4.33 -2.40
CA GLY A 43 -18.03 -4.38 -3.86
C GLY A 43 -17.23 -3.21 -4.44
N ASP A 44 -17.08 -2.10 -3.71
CA ASP A 44 -16.35 -0.93 -4.21
C ASP A 44 -14.86 -1.20 -4.35
N THR A 45 -14.26 -0.59 -5.37
CA THR A 45 -12.81 -0.50 -5.54
C THR A 45 -12.38 0.96 -5.64
N LEU A 46 -11.40 1.34 -4.82
CA LEU A 46 -10.79 2.68 -4.82
C LEU A 46 -9.30 2.57 -5.14
N LEU A 47 -8.80 3.48 -5.96
CA LEU A 47 -7.36 3.62 -6.17
C LEU A 47 -6.78 4.58 -5.13
N VAL A 48 -6.09 4.04 -4.13
CA VAL A 48 -5.59 4.79 -2.98
C VAL A 48 -4.11 5.13 -3.19
N PRO A 49 -3.73 6.42 -3.20
CA PRO A 49 -2.32 6.82 -3.27
C PRO A 49 -1.60 6.46 -1.96
N SER A 50 -0.35 6.01 -2.09
CA SER A 50 0.50 5.79 -0.91
C SER A 50 1.29 7.02 -0.48
N GLY A 51 1.47 8.02 -1.35
CA GLY A 51 2.33 9.19 -1.11
C GLY A 51 3.83 8.92 -1.31
N ILE A 52 4.23 7.70 -1.70
CA ILE A 52 5.62 7.30 -1.87
C ILE A 52 5.87 6.70 -3.27
N ALA A 53 7.02 7.03 -3.83
CA ALA A 53 7.60 6.34 -4.97
C ALA A 53 8.88 5.63 -4.53
N ILE A 54 9.19 4.51 -5.18
CA ILE A 54 10.44 3.78 -4.98
C ILE A 54 11.12 3.55 -6.32
N HIS A 55 12.42 3.30 -6.30
CA HIS A 55 13.17 2.81 -7.46
C HIS A 55 14.10 1.70 -6.99
N LEU A 56 13.78 0.47 -7.38
CA LEU A 56 14.57 -0.72 -7.00
C LEU A 56 15.91 -0.76 -7.76
N ALA A 57 15.92 -0.29 -9.02
CA ALA A 57 17.06 -0.22 -9.95
C ALA A 57 17.70 -1.58 -10.33
N ASP A 58 17.74 -2.54 -9.43
CA ASP A 58 18.25 -3.89 -9.66
C ASP A 58 17.20 -4.75 -10.36
N SER A 59 17.47 -5.11 -11.62
CA SER A 59 16.62 -6.00 -12.44
C SER A 59 16.46 -7.44 -11.90
N GLY A 60 17.27 -7.84 -10.91
CA GLY A 60 17.10 -9.10 -10.19
C GLY A 60 16.07 -9.05 -9.05
N LEU A 61 15.49 -7.87 -8.78
CA LEU A 61 14.53 -7.64 -7.70
C LEU A 61 13.19 -7.15 -8.24
N ALA A 62 12.13 -7.49 -7.51
CA ALA A 62 10.81 -6.91 -7.66
C ALA A 62 10.21 -6.70 -6.27
N ALA A 63 9.26 -5.78 -6.14
CA ALA A 63 8.46 -5.64 -4.93
C ALA A 63 7.04 -6.18 -5.17
N ILE A 64 6.45 -6.71 -4.10
CA ILE A 64 5.06 -7.18 -4.11
C ILE A 64 4.24 -6.43 -3.06
N VAL A 65 3.06 -5.99 -3.46
CA VAL A 65 2.05 -5.39 -2.58
C VAL A 65 0.99 -6.45 -2.30
N LEU A 66 0.72 -6.69 -1.02
CA LEU A 66 -0.20 -7.72 -0.55
C LEU A 66 -1.24 -7.13 0.39
N PRO A 67 -2.45 -7.75 0.48
CA PRO A 67 -3.39 -7.43 1.54
C PRO A 67 -2.79 -7.69 2.93
N ARG A 68 -3.06 -6.80 3.89
CA ARG A 68 -2.76 -7.07 5.30
C ARG A 68 -3.70 -8.16 5.81
N SER A 69 -3.16 -9.21 6.42
CA SER A 69 -3.93 -10.38 6.85
C SER A 69 -5.15 -10.04 7.72
N GLY A 70 -4.97 -9.13 8.69
CA GLY A 70 -6.05 -8.67 9.57
C GLY A 70 -7.17 -7.95 8.83
N LEU A 71 -6.83 -7.04 7.92
CA LEU A 71 -7.80 -6.29 7.11
C LEU A 71 -8.53 -7.23 6.13
N GLY A 72 -7.77 -8.08 5.45
CA GLY A 72 -8.31 -9.03 4.48
C GLY A 72 -9.24 -10.06 5.11
N HIS A 73 -8.87 -10.64 6.26
CA HIS A 73 -9.67 -11.67 6.91
C HIS A 73 -10.87 -11.12 7.67
N LYS A 74 -10.71 -10.07 8.47
CA LYS A 74 -11.75 -9.58 9.39
C LYS A 74 -12.72 -8.58 8.75
N HIS A 75 -12.25 -7.81 7.77
CA HIS A 75 -13.02 -6.70 7.18
C HIS A 75 -13.26 -6.85 5.68
N GLY A 76 -12.71 -7.90 5.05
CA GLY A 76 -12.83 -8.07 3.60
C GLY A 76 -12.09 -6.99 2.81
N ILE A 77 -11.11 -6.30 3.41
CA ILE A 77 -10.34 -5.27 2.71
C ILE A 77 -9.08 -5.88 2.11
N VAL A 78 -9.08 -5.96 0.78
CA VAL A 78 -8.04 -6.62 -0.02
C VAL A 78 -7.60 -5.72 -1.17
N LEU A 79 -6.72 -6.25 -2.02
CA LEU A 79 -6.35 -5.60 -3.27
C LEU A 79 -7.31 -6.02 -4.39
N GLY A 80 -7.81 -5.08 -5.18
CA GLY A 80 -8.65 -5.33 -6.36
C GLY A 80 -7.91 -6.10 -7.46
N ASN A 81 -6.60 -5.90 -7.56
CA ASN A 81 -5.69 -6.69 -8.41
C ASN A 81 -5.07 -7.90 -7.70
N LEU A 82 -5.52 -8.22 -6.48
CA LEU A 82 -5.06 -9.31 -5.60
C LEU A 82 -3.60 -9.21 -5.12
N VAL A 83 -2.66 -9.09 -6.04
CA VAL A 83 -1.22 -8.88 -5.80
C VAL A 83 -0.73 -7.78 -6.72
N GLY A 84 -0.14 -6.74 -6.15
CA GLY A 84 0.57 -5.73 -6.93
C GLY A 84 2.02 -6.16 -7.16
N LEU A 85 2.45 -6.25 -8.42
CA LEU A 85 3.86 -6.41 -8.77
C LEU A 85 4.43 -5.02 -9.11
N ILE A 86 5.61 -4.70 -8.57
CA ILE A 86 6.35 -3.50 -8.88
C ILE A 86 7.68 -3.92 -9.51
N ASP A 87 7.84 -3.57 -10.78
CA ASP A 87 9.04 -3.83 -11.55
C ASP A 87 10.22 -2.97 -11.09
N SER A 88 11.44 -3.41 -11.40
CA SER A 88 12.66 -2.77 -10.91
C SER A 88 12.86 -1.35 -11.42
N ASP A 89 12.36 -1.06 -12.62
CA ASP A 89 12.47 0.22 -13.33
C ASP A 89 11.25 1.14 -13.11
N TYR A 90 10.26 0.69 -12.33
CA TYR A 90 9.15 1.53 -11.92
C TYR A 90 9.62 2.61 -10.95
N GLN A 91 9.25 3.87 -11.22
CA GLN A 91 9.63 5.05 -10.42
C GLN A 91 8.42 5.93 -10.06
N GLY A 92 7.21 5.46 -10.42
CA GLY A 92 5.97 6.18 -10.13
C GLY A 92 5.55 6.05 -8.66
N GLN A 93 4.49 6.77 -8.31
CA GLN A 93 3.82 6.60 -7.02
C GLN A 93 3.25 5.19 -6.91
N ILE A 94 3.49 4.50 -5.79
CA ILE A 94 2.80 3.25 -5.51
C ILE A 94 1.34 3.57 -5.21
N PHE A 95 0.42 2.92 -5.94
CA PHE A 95 -1.01 2.96 -5.67
C PHE A 95 -1.49 1.61 -5.14
N VAL A 96 -2.47 1.66 -4.25
CA VAL A 96 -3.16 0.49 -3.70
C VAL A 96 -4.57 0.46 -4.30
N SER A 97 -4.85 -0.51 -5.16
CA SER A 97 -6.22 -0.80 -5.60
C SER A 97 -6.96 -1.45 -4.44
N LEU A 98 -7.59 -0.68 -3.57
CA LEU A 98 -8.29 -1.19 -2.38
C LEU A 98 -9.68 -1.66 -2.78
N TRP A 99 -9.99 -2.93 -2.54
CA TRP A 99 -11.29 -3.54 -2.80
C TRP A 99 -11.92 -4.01 -1.49
N ASN A 100 -13.18 -3.63 -1.29
CA ASN A 100 -14.02 -4.23 -0.25
C ASN A 100 -14.73 -5.47 -0.81
N ARG A 101 -14.16 -6.66 -0.56
CA ARG A 101 -14.76 -7.96 -0.90
C ARG A 101 -15.72 -8.51 0.17
N GLY A 102 -15.98 -7.73 1.22
CA GLY A 102 -16.87 -8.08 2.31
C GLY A 102 -18.32 -7.71 2.02
N ASP A 103 -19.13 -7.71 3.06
CA ASP A 103 -20.56 -7.37 3.05
C ASP A 103 -20.88 -6.15 3.94
N THR A 104 -19.87 -5.57 4.58
CA THR A 104 -19.99 -4.44 5.51
C THR A 104 -19.19 -3.23 4.99
N PRO A 105 -19.73 -2.00 5.05
CA PRO A 105 -18.97 -0.79 4.73
C PRO A 105 -17.73 -0.64 5.62
N PHE A 106 -16.61 -0.24 5.02
CA PHE A 106 -15.37 0.02 5.73
C PHE A 106 -15.00 1.50 5.68
N VAL A 107 -14.53 2.04 6.79
CA VAL A 107 -14.12 3.44 6.89
C VAL A 107 -12.60 3.53 6.76
N LEU A 108 -12.13 3.99 5.60
CA LEU A 108 -10.72 4.24 5.35
C LEU A 108 -10.35 5.62 5.92
N GLN A 109 -9.35 5.65 6.80
CA GLN A 109 -8.83 6.87 7.40
C GLN A 109 -7.56 7.34 6.67
N PRO A 110 -7.26 8.66 6.69
CA PRO A 110 -5.94 9.21 6.35
C PRO A 110 -4.79 8.57 7.16
#